data_AF-A0ABD5Y0C0-F1
#
_entry.id   AF-A0ABD5Y0C0-F1
#
_cell.length_a   1.000
_cell.length_b   1.000
_cell.length_c   1.000
_cell.angle_alpha   90.00
_cell.angle_beta   90.00
_cell.angle_gamma   90.00
#
_symmetry.space_group_name_H-M   'P 1'
#
loop_
_entity.id
_entity.type
_entity.pdbx_description
1 polymer ?
#
loop_
_entity_poly.entity_id
_entity_poly.type
_entity_poly.pdbx_seq_one_letter_code
_entity_poly.pdbx_strand_id
1 'polypeptide(L)'
;MDTSTESIEGYAIDVACIRKNPRNELLEKARIHSKECALMGHCVESGYGLVTEDDRLTLLDPKATQKVVDVIEESDTQQGIRLQVTREERDGTMETATVSEL
;
A
#
# COMPACT_ATOMS: atom_id res chain seq x y z
N MET A 1 15.24 -0.15 24.21
CA MET A 1 14.58 0.80 23.32
C MET A 1 13.43 0.03 22.72
N ASP A 2 12.23 0.28 23.21
CA ASP A 2 11.01 -0.34 22.71
C ASP A 2 10.71 0.33 21.37
N THR A 3 11.16 -0.31 20.29
CA THR A 3 10.75 0.07 18.94
C THR A 3 9.26 -0.24 18.83
N SER A 4 8.42 0.79 18.88
CA SER A 4 6.97 0.61 18.72
C SER A 4 6.70 0.20 17.28
N THR A 5 6.11 -0.97 17.08
CA THR A 5 5.76 -1.49 15.75
C THR A 5 4.25 -1.49 15.57
N GLU A 6 3.76 -0.92 14.49
CA GLU A 6 2.35 -1.02 14.09
C GLU A 6 2.24 -1.85 12.82
N SER A 7 1.21 -2.69 12.72
CA SER A 7 0.89 -3.42 11.50
C SER A 7 -0.43 -2.91 10.96
N ILE A 8 -0.42 -2.52 9.69
CA ILE A 8 -1.57 -1.98 8.97
C ILE A 8 -1.90 -2.95 7.85
N GLU A 9 -3.12 -3.44 7.84
CA GLU A 9 -3.62 -4.37 6.83
C GLU A 9 -4.63 -3.64 5.95
N GLY A 10 -4.48 -3.76 4.63
CA GLY A 10 -5.37 -3.09 3.69
C GLY A 10 -5.09 -3.46 2.25
N TYR A 11 -5.89 -2.91 1.35
CA TYR A 11 -5.72 -3.09 -0.08
C TYR A 11 -4.70 -2.09 -0.64
N ALA A 12 -3.78 -2.59 -1.47
CA ALA A 12 -2.82 -1.76 -2.17
C ALA A 12 -3.51 -0.93 -3.25
N ILE A 13 -3.24 0.38 -3.26
CA ILE A 13 -3.68 1.27 -4.33
C ILE A 13 -2.61 2.33 -4.56
N ASP A 14 -2.31 2.62 -5.81
CA ASP A 14 -1.35 3.68 -6.15
C ASP A 14 -1.95 5.08 -5.92
N VAL A 15 -1.08 6.04 -5.65
CA VAL A 15 -1.47 7.43 -5.39
C VAL A 15 -2.11 8.08 -6.61
N ALA A 16 -1.80 7.64 -7.84
CA ALA A 16 -2.44 8.16 -9.03
C ALA A 16 -3.92 7.76 -9.09
N CYS A 17 -4.24 6.51 -8.77
CA CYS A 17 -5.60 6.01 -8.61
C CYS A 17 -6.32 6.72 -7.46
N ILE A 18 -5.66 6.93 -6.31
CA ILE A 18 -6.24 7.70 -5.20
C ILE A 18 -6.61 9.13 -5.62
N ARG A 19 -5.75 9.80 -6.39
CA ARG A 19 -6.02 11.18 -6.84
C ARG A 19 -7.10 11.26 -7.91
N LYS A 20 -7.30 10.19 -8.70
CA LYS A 20 -8.30 10.12 -9.76
C LYS A 20 -9.69 9.74 -9.26
N ASN A 21 -9.80 9.10 -8.10
CA ASN A 21 -11.06 8.57 -7.58
C ASN A 21 -11.44 9.24 -6.26
N PRO A 22 -12.74 9.38 -5.95
CA PRO A 22 -13.17 9.94 -4.68
C PRO A 22 -12.98 8.92 -3.55
N ARG A 23 -12.81 9.42 -2.31
CA ARG A 23 -12.45 8.57 -1.15
C ARG A 23 -13.42 7.42 -0.90
N ASN A 24 -14.71 7.67 -1.05
CA ASN A 24 -15.77 6.69 -0.84
C ASN A 24 -15.79 5.54 -1.87
N GLU A 25 -15.06 5.66 -2.98
CA GLU A 25 -14.92 4.58 -3.97
C GLU A 25 -13.54 3.90 -3.86
N LEU A 26 -12.63 4.39 -3.01
CA LEU A 26 -11.26 3.87 -2.95
C LEU A 26 -11.22 2.40 -2.52
N LEU A 27 -12.06 1.98 -1.57
CA LEU A 27 -12.10 0.60 -1.13
C LEU A 27 -12.53 -0.34 -2.26
N GLU A 28 -13.58 0.02 -2.99
CA GLU A 28 -14.04 -0.75 -4.15
C GLU A 28 -12.99 -0.76 -5.25
N LYS A 29 -12.36 0.39 -5.54
CA LYS A 29 -11.28 0.49 -6.52
C LYS A 29 -10.06 -0.33 -6.12
N ALA A 30 -9.67 -0.33 -4.86
CA ALA A 30 -8.53 -1.10 -4.36
C ALA A 30 -8.81 -2.61 -4.45
N ARG A 31 -10.06 -3.04 -4.25
CA ARG A 31 -10.50 -4.45 -4.44
C ARG A 31 -10.46 -4.92 -5.89
N ILE A 32 -10.66 -4.03 -6.86
CA ILE A 32 -10.55 -4.34 -8.30
C ILE A 32 -9.23 -3.89 -8.90
N HIS A 33 -8.31 -3.37 -8.07
CA HIS A 33 -7.04 -2.84 -8.54
C HIS A 33 -6.15 -4.01 -8.95
N SER A 34 -5.80 -4.07 -10.24
CA SER A 34 -5.01 -5.16 -10.78
C SER A 34 -3.51 -4.94 -10.52
N LYS A 35 -2.80 -6.05 -10.37
CA LYS A 35 -1.33 -6.10 -10.33
C LYS A 35 -0.71 -5.30 -11.47
N GLU A 36 -1.20 -5.51 -12.70
CA GLU A 36 -0.70 -4.81 -13.88
C GLU A 36 -0.81 -3.29 -13.76
N CYS A 37 -1.92 -2.80 -13.19
CA CYS A 37 -2.11 -1.37 -12.97
C CYS A 37 -1.11 -0.83 -11.93
N ALA A 38 -0.95 -1.56 -10.82
CA ALA A 38 0.00 -1.21 -9.77
C ALA A 38 1.44 -1.17 -10.29
N LEU A 39 1.82 -2.06 -11.22
CA LEU A 39 3.18 -2.17 -11.76
C LEU A 39 3.47 -1.22 -12.94
N MET A 40 2.50 -0.41 -13.37
CA MET A 40 2.78 0.60 -14.39
C MET A 40 3.76 1.63 -13.84
N GLY A 41 4.77 2.02 -14.63
CA GLY A 41 5.82 2.94 -14.17
C GLY A 41 5.28 4.24 -13.55
N HIS A 42 4.16 4.79 -14.06
CA HIS A 42 3.54 5.98 -13.50
C HIS A 42 2.91 5.79 -12.11
N CYS A 43 2.51 4.56 -11.76
CA CYS A 43 2.00 4.19 -10.44
C CYS A 43 3.15 4.08 -9.44
N VAL A 44 4.25 3.45 -9.84
CA VAL A 44 5.48 3.36 -9.05
C VAL A 44 6.01 4.74 -8.71
N GLU A 45 6.08 5.65 -9.69
CA GLU A 45 6.56 7.02 -9.47
C GLU A 45 5.64 7.86 -8.57
N SER A 46 4.35 7.53 -8.54
CA SER A 46 3.35 8.23 -7.72
C SER A 46 3.39 7.79 -6.24
N GLY A 47 3.90 6.59 -5.97
CA GLY A 47 3.87 5.94 -4.67
C GLY A 47 2.57 5.19 -4.40
N TYR A 48 2.50 4.54 -3.24
CA TYR A 48 1.39 3.67 -2.86
C TYR A 48 0.73 4.08 -1.55
N GLY A 49 -0.53 3.66 -1.40
CA GLY A 49 -1.28 3.72 -0.16
C GLY A 49 -1.98 2.40 0.12
N LEU A 50 -2.42 2.26 1.36
CA LEU A 50 -3.27 1.17 1.83
C LEU A 50 -4.66 1.72 2.13
N VAL A 51 -5.68 1.03 1.66
CA VAL A 51 -7.06 1.29 2.06
C VAL A 51 -7.51 0.15 2.96
N THR A 52 -7.75 0.44 4.24
CA THR A 52 -8.26 -0.54 5.20
C THR A 52 -9.74 -0.82 4.94
N GLU A 53 -10.27 -1.91 5.48
CA GLU A 53 -11.69 -2.25 5.34
C GLU A 53 -12.63 -1.23 6.00
N ASP A 54 -12.12 -0.44 6.95
CA ASP A 54 -12.79 0.72 7.56
C ASP A 54 -12.79 1.99 6.69
N ASP A 55 -12.49 1.86 5.39
CA ASP A 55 -12.40 2.98 4.43
C ASP A 55 -11.32 4.02 4.80
N ARG A 56 -10.31 3.61 5.58
CA ARG A 56 -9.19 4.50 5.97
C ARG A 56 -8.05 4.34 4.98
N LEU A 57 -7.67 5.47 4.38
CA LEU A 57 -6.49 5.56 3.52
C LEU A 57 -5.25 5.93 4.35
N THR A 58 -4.23 5.08 4.28
CA THR A 58 -2.89 5.35 4.80
C THR A 58 -1.90 5.43 3.65
N LEU A 59 -1.30 6.59 3.44
CA LEU A 59 -0.22 6.74 2.46
C LEU A 59 1.06 6.12 3.00
N LEU A 60 1.75 5.35 2.15
CA LEU A 60 3.02 4.74 2.49
C LEU A 60 4.17 5.69 2.20
N ASP A 61 5.29 5.45 2.89
CA ASP A 61 6.53 6.19 2.66
C ASP A 61 7.04 5.93 1.24
N PRO A 62 7.68 6.91 0.57
CA PRO A 62 8.26 6.69 -0.76
C PRO A 62 9.28 5.55 -0.76
N LYS A 63 9.99 5.33 0.35
CA LYS A 63 10.90 4.20 0.55
C LYS A 63 10.19 2.83 0.54
N ALA A 64 8.91 2.79 0.87
CA ALA A 64 8.09 1.57 0.85
C ALA A 64 7.63 1.19 -0.55
N THR A 65 7.64 2.14 -1.49
CA THR A 65 7.16 1.95 -2.87
C THR A 65 7.85 0.77 -3.53
N GLN A 66 9.18 0.68 -3.44
CA GLN A 66 9.91 -0.44 -4.00
C GLN A 66 9.48 -1.78 -3.38
N LYS A 67 9.34 -1.84 -2.04
CA LYS A 67 8.89 -3.05 -1.34
C LYS A 67 7.50 -3.49 -1.77
N VAL A 68 6.58 -2.54 -1.97
CA VAL A 68 5.23 -2.81 -2.48
C VAL A 68 5.29 -3.37 -3.89
N VAL A 69 6.10 -2.77 -4.76
CA VAL A 69 6.30 -3.26 -6.14
C VAL A 69 6.83 -4.67 -6.13
N ASP A 70 7.92 -4.95 -5.40
CA ASP A 70 8.50 -6.30 -5.28
C ASP A 70 7.45 -7.32 -4.81
N VAL A 71 6.68 -7.01 -3.76
CA VAL A 71 5.62 -7.92 -3.26
C VAL A 71 4.51 -8.12 -4.29
N ILE A 72 4.09 -7.06 -5.00
CA ILE A 72 3.09 -7.15 -6.05
C ILE A 72 3.63 -7.95 -7.24
N GLU A 73 4.90 -7.81 -7.60
CA GLU A 73 5.57 -8.59 -8.65
C GLU A 73 5.67 -10.07 -8.31
N GLU A 74 5.92 -10.40 -7.04
CA GLU A 74 5.97 -11.79 -6.55
C GLU A 74 4.58 -12.38 -6.28
N SER A 75 3.57 -11.54 -6.07
CA SER A 75 2.19 -11.94 -5.79
C SER A 75 1.53 -12.69 -6.95
N ASP A 76 0.84 -13.78 -6.63
CA ASP A 76 -0.05 -14.51 -7.56
C ASP A 76 -1.44 -13.83 -7.71
N THR A 77 -1.74 -12.84 -6.87
CA THR A 77 -3.02 -12.12 -6.87
C THR A 77 -3.10 -11.17 -8.05
N GLN A 78 -4.00 -11.47 -8.98
CA GLN A 78 -4.18 -10.65 -10.18
C GLN A 78 -4.88 -9.31 -9.89
N GLN A 79 -5.75 -9.27 -8.88
CA GLN A 79 -6.55 -8.09 -8.51
C GLN A 79 -6.94 -8.10 -7.04
N GLY A 80 -7.08 -6.93 -6.44
CA GLY A 80 -7.52 -6.82 -5.04
C GLY A 80 -6.43 -7.21 -4.06
N ILE A 81 -5.19 -6.83 -4.36
CA ILE A 81 -3.99 -7.21 -3.61
C ILE A 81 -4.09 -6.65 -2.18
N ARG A 82 -4.14 -7.56 -1.22
CA ARG A 82 -4.09 -7.21 0.21
C ARG A 82 -2.65 -7.23 0.67
N LEU A 83 -2.23 -6.13 1.26
CA LEU A 83 -0.90 -5.99 1.83
C LEU A 83 -1.01 -5.72 3.32
N GLN A 84 -0.15 -6.39 4.07
CA GLN A 84 0.18 -6.08 5.44
C GLN A 84 1.48 -5.28 5.45
N VAL A 85 1.41 -4.05 5.97
CA VAL A 85 2.57 -3.18 6.16
C VAL A 85 2.86 -3.03 7.63
N THR A 86 4.05 -3.44 8.03
CA THR A 86 4.58 -3.20 9.36
C THR A 86 5.44 -1.93 9.33
N ARG A 87 5.12 -0.97 10.19
CA ARG A 87 5.88 0.25 10.40
C ARG A 87 6.52 0.21 11.78
N GLU A 88 7.74 0.69 11.86
CA GLU A 88 8.53 0.76 13.09
C GLU A 88 8.80 2.22 13.42
N GLU A 89 8.66 2.59 14.69
CA GLU A 89 9.11 3.90 15.16
C GLU A 89 10.63 3.96 15.16
N ARG A 90 11.19 4.79 14.26
CA ARG A 90 12.62 5.10 14.21
C ARG A 90 12.80 6.60 14.40
N ASP A 91 13.57 6.97 15.41
CA ASP A 91 13.88 8.37 15.73
C ASP A 91 12.60 9.24 15.89
N GLY A 92 11.53 8.67 16.45
CA GLY A 92 10.24 9.34 16.67
C GLY A 92 9.38 9.49 15.40
N THR A 93 9.74 8.82 14.31
CA THR A 93 8.97 8.78 13.06
C THR A 93 8.58 7.35 12.72
N MET A 94 7.34 7.11 12.32
CA MET A 94 6.90 5.80 11.84
C MET A 94 7.42 5.58 10.41
N GLU A 95 8.33 4.62 10.24
CA GLU A 95 8.86 4.24 8.93
C GLU A 95 8.39 2.83 8.55
N THR A 96 7.99 2.63 7.28
CA THR A 96 7.66 1.29 6.78
C THR A 96 8.86 0.35 6.83
N ALA A 97 8.79 -0.64 7.72
CA ALA A 97 9.80 -1.66 7.93
C ALA A 97 9.63 -2.85 6.99
N THR A 98 8.42 -3.40 6.89
CA THR A 98 8.14 -4.61 6.10
C THR A 98 6.82 -4.46 5.37
N VAL A 99 6.74 -5.04 4.17
CA VAL A 99 5.52 -5.17 3.37
C VAL A 99 5.40 -6.64 2.99
N SER A 100 4.24 -7.22 3.21
CA SER A 100 3.94 -8.61 2.86
C SER A 100 2.53 -8.69 2.25
N GLU A 101 2.31 -9.61 1.33
CA GLU A 101 0.96 -9.96 0.88
C GLU A 101 0.26 -10.88 1.88
N LEU A 102 -1.07 -10.74 1.99
CA LEU A 102 -1.97 -11.58 2.80
C LEU A 102 -2.77 -12.59 1.96
#